data_AF-A0A845YM51-F1
#
_entry.id   AF-A0A845YM51-F1
#
_cell.length_a   1.000
_cell.length_b   1.000
_cell.length_c   1.000
_cell.angle_alpha   90.00
_cell.angle_beta   90.00
_cell.angle_gamma   90.00
#
_symmetry.space_group_name_H-M   'P 1'
#
loop_
_entity.id
_entity.type
_entity.pdbx_description
1 polymer ?
#
loop_
_entity_poly.entity_id
_entity_poly.type
_entity_poly.pdbx_seq_one_letter_code
_entity_poly.pdbx_strand_id
1 'polypeptide(L)'
;MELEFLDEHRDLALMNAIEGVLSQRLEKLQKSAWYSEFAPHFLPSLRLIYCENKSQREIAQEFKINNQSQVSRILKLKQMLKQIREEVMEKMLQILLNQAKLNSSQGVLDPKTLDSLIELLSRYLDETVFLEAVKENSTGRKYKKMTSLFAKKMRYYLKCSQSI
;
A
#
# COMPACT_ATOMS: atom_id res chain seq x y z
N MET A 1 -3.20 -10.00 24.10
CA MET A 1 -2.40 -9.35 23.05
C MET A 1 -2.50 -7.86 23.27
N GLU A 2 -1.38 -7.19 23.50
CA GLU A 2 -1.38 -5.75 23.76
C GLU A 2 -1.62 -5.00 22.43
N LEU A 3 -2.42 -3.94 22.47
CA LEU A 3 -2.75 -3.16 21.27
C LEU A 3 -1.49 -2.56 20.62
N GLU A 4 -0.52 -2.16 21.45
CA GLU A 4 0.80 -1.67 21.03
C GLU A 4 1.55 -2.69 20.15
N PHE A 5 1.54 -3.96 20.53
CA PHE A 5 2.13 -5.04 19.72
C PHE A 5 1.51 -5.10 18.32
N LEU A 6 0.18 -5.00 18.21
CA LEU A 6 -0.52 -5.03 16.93
C LEU A 6 -0.25 -3.78 16.08
N ASP A 7 -0.16 -2.61 16.72
CA ASP A 7 0.12 -1.34 16.07
C ASP A 7 1.54 -1.31 15.48
N GLU A 8 2.55 -1.73 16.25
CA GLU A 8 3.95 -1.78 15.81
C GLU A 8 4.15 -2.74 14.64
N HIS A 9 3.61 -3.96 14.74
CA HIS A 9 3.74 -4.96 13.69
C HIS A 9 2.97 -4.58 12.43
N ARG A 10 1.80 -3.95 12.57
CA ARG A 10 1.06 -3.39 11.43
C ARG A 10 1.88 -2.32 10.73
N ASP A 11 2.46 -1.39 11.48
CA ASP A 11 3.23 -0.28 10.93
C ASP A 11 4.47 -0.76 10.18
N LEU A 12 5.16 -1.77 10.72
CA LEU A 12 6.30 -2.42 10.06
C LEU A 12 5.87 -3.19 8.81
N ALA A 13 4.80 -4.00 8.91
CA ALA A 13 4.27 -4.75 7.77
C ALA A 13 3.83 -3.81 6.64
N LEU A 14 3.19 -2.70 6.98
CA LEU A 14 2.75 -1.68 6.03
C LEU A 14 3.93 -1.00 5.32
N MET A 15 4.98 -0.63 6.05
CA MET A 15 6.18 -0.05 5.44
C MET A 15 6.87 -1.03 4.48
N ASN A 16 7.05 -2.28 4.89
CA ASN A 16 7.67 -3.31 4.06
C ASN A 16 6.85 -3.60 2.79
N ALA A 17 5.52 -3.68 2.92
CA ALA A 17 4.63 -3.90 1.78
C ALA A 17 4.63 -2.70 0.81
N ILE A 18 4.68 -1.47 1.32
CA ILE A 18 4.84 -0.27 0.48
C ILE A 18 6.13 -0.36 -0.33
N GLU A 19 7.26 -0.62 0.32
CA GLU A 19 8.56 -0.75 -0.35
C GLU A 19 8.57 -1.87 -1.40
N GLY A 20 8.09 -3.06 -1.03
CA GLY A 20 8.05 -4.23 -1.89
C GLY A 20 7.17 -4.01 -3.12
N VAL A 21 5.93 -3.58 -2.94
CA VAL A 21 4.98 -3.37 -4.04
C VAL A 21 5.45 -2.26 -4.98
N LEU A 22 5.99 -1.16 -4.45
CA LEU A 22 6.52 -0.09 -5.29
C LEU A 22 7.74 -0.53 -6.10
N SER A 23 8.68 -1.26 -5.48
CA SER A 23 9.88 -1.76 -6.16
C SER A 23 9.50 -2.74 -7.27
N GLN A 24 8.63 -3.71 -6.98
CA GLN A 24 8.13 -4.65 -7.98
C GLN A 24 7.40 -3.93 -9.13
N ARG A 25 6.63 -2.88 -8.82
CA ARG A 25 5.92 -2.12 -9.84
C ARG A 25 6.87 -1.35 -10.73
N LEU A 26 7.87 -0.69 -10.16
CA LEU A 26 8.91 0.04 -10.88
C LEU A 26 9.68 -0.90 -11.81
N GLU A 27 10.10 -2.06 -11.31
CA GLU A 27 10.80 -3.08 -12.09
C GLU A 27 9.94 -3.56 -13.28
N LYS A 28 8.65 -3.83 -13.04
CA LYS A 28 7.69 -4.21 -14.10
C LYS A 28 7.53 -3.12 -15.16
N LEU A 29 7.59 -1.84 -14.77
CA LEU A 29 7.55 -0.72 -15.72
C LEU A 29 8.84 -0.67 -16.53
N GLN A 30 10.01 -0.75 -15.89
CA GLN A 30 11.31 -0.73 -16.55
C GLN A 30 11.46 -1.85 -17.58
N LYS A 31 10.97 -3.06 -17.28
CA LYS A 31 11.01 -4.22 -18.18
C LYS A 31 9.91 -4.24 -19.24
N SER A 32 8.98 -3.28 -19.22
CA SER A 32 7.84 -3.28 -20.14
C SER A 32 8.21 -2.71 -21.51
N ALA A 33 7.88 -3.45 -22.57
CA ALA A 33 8.03 -2.95 -23.94
C ALA A 33 7.22 -1.67 -24.23
N TRP A 34 6.12 -1.45 -23.49
CA TRP A 34 5.17 -0.36 -23.73
C TRP A 34 5.20 0.75 -22.68
N TYR A 35 5.81 0.50 -21.52
CA TYR A 35 5.75 1.42 -20.39
C TYR A 35 7.12 1.76 -19.78
N SER A 36 8.22 1.29 -20.37
CA SER A 36 9.58 1.58 -19.90
C SER A 36 9.89 3.07 -19.90
N GLU A 37 9.43 3.81 -20.92
CA GLU A 37 9.60 5.28 -21.02
C GLU A 37 8.95 6.03 -19.85
N PHE A 38 7.94 5.44 -19.20
CA PHE A 38 7.24 6.04 -18.07
C PHE A 38 7.78 5.63 -16.71
N ALA A 39 8.70 4.65 -16.65
CA ALA A 39 9.28 4.19 -15.39
C ALA A 39 9.93 5.33 -14.57
N PRO A 40 10.68 6.28 -15.19
CA PRO A 40 11.23 7.43 -14.46
C PRO A 40 10.16 8.32 -13.80
N HIS A 41 8.93 8.32 -14.32
CA HIS A 41 7.83 9.13 -13.79
C HIS A 41 7.02 8.44 -12.69
N PHE A 42 7.23 7.15 -12.41
CA PHE A 42 6.40 6.40 -11.46
C PHE A 42 6.49 6.95 -10.02
N LEU A 43 7.68 6.95 -9.41
CA LEU A 43 7.87 7.46 -8.05
C LEU A 43 7.63 8.99 -7.95
N PRO A 44 8.07 9.83 -8.91
CA PRO A 44 7.69 11.25 -8.93
C PRO A 44 6.17 11.46 -8.96
N SER A 45 5.42 10.70 -9.76
CA SER A 45 3.95 10.81 -9.80
C SER A 45 3.31 10.48 -8.47
N LEU A 46 3.81 9.46 -7.76
CA LEU A 46 3.32 9.14 -6.41
C LEU A 46 3.64 10.25 -5.41
N ARG A 47 4.81 10.89 -5.49
CA ARG A 47 5.13 12.07 -4.67
C ARG A 47 4.14 13.20 -4.91
N LEU A 48 3.86 13.52 -6.17
CA LEU A 48 2.90 14.58 -6.50
C LEU A 48 1.51 14.30 -5.91
N ILE A 49 1.09 13.03 -5.86
CA ILE A 49 -0.18 12.64 -5.23
C ILE A 49 -0.11 12.75 -3.71
N TYR A 50 0.83 12.03 -3.08
CA TYR A 50 0.83 11.85 -1.62
C TYR A 50 1.44 13.01 -0.86
N CYS A 51 2.34 13.80 -1.47
CA CYS A 51 2.99 14.96 -0.86
C CYS A 51 2.31 16.28 -1.23
N GLU A 52 1.88 16.43 -2.49
CA GLU A 52 1.41 17.71 -3.04
C GLU A 52 -0.09 17.71 -3.38
N ASN A 53 -0.78 16.57 -3.19
CA ASN A 53 -2.21 16.41 -3.49
C ASN A 53 -2.59 16.74 -4.95
N LYS A 54 -1.67 16.51 -5.90
CA LYS A 54 -1.94 16.68 -7.34
C LYS A 54 -2.80 15.54 -7.86
N SER A 55 -3.73 15.88 -8.73
CA SER A 55 -4.52 14.93 -9.50
C SER A 55 -3.71 14.30 -10.62
N GLN A 56 -4.13 13.13 -11.11
CA GLN A 56 -3.51 12.48 -12.27
C GLN A 56 -3.55 13.35 -13.54
N ARG A 57 -4.51 14.28 -13.66
CA ARG A 57 -4.57 15.26 -14.75
C ARG A 57 -3.43 16.27 -14.66
N GLU A 58 -3.18 16.80 -13.46
CA GLU A 58 -2.08 17.74 -13.21
C GLU A 58 -0.72 17.07 -13.43
N ILE A 59 -0.57 15.81 -13.00
CA ILE A 59 0.63 15.00 -13.25
C ILE A 59 0.85 14.78 -14.76
N ALA A 60 -0.21 14.49 -15.52
CA ALA A 60 -0.09 14.30 -16.95
C ALA A 60 0.41 15.58 -17.65
N GLN A 61 -0.07 16.75 -17.21
CA GLN A 61 0.39 18.04 -17.71
C GLN A 61 1.85 18.30 -17.35
N GLU A 62 2.24 18.03 -16.10
CA GLU A 62 3.58 18.26 -15.58
C GLU A 62 4.65 17.39 -16.26
N PHE A 63 4.34 16.13 -16.52
CA PHE A 63 5.25 15.20 -17.22
C PHE A 63 5.01 15.13 -18.73
N LYS A 64 4.17 16.00 -19.29
CA LYS A 64 3.80 16.00 -20.73
C LYS A 64 3.34 14.62 -21.23
N ILE A 65 2.66 13.87 -20.37
CA ILE A 65 2.05 12.58 -20.71
C ILE A 65 0.73 12.86 -21.45
N ASN A 66 0.54 12.21 -22.59
CA ASN A 66 -0.52 12.55 -23.55
C ASN A 66 -1.93 12.60 -22.94
N ASN A 67 -2.23 11.75 -21.96
CA ASN A 67 -3.48 11.85 -21.21
C ASN A 67 -3.39 11.26 -19.79
N GLN A 68 -4.34 11.69 -18.95
CA GLN A 68 -4.52 11.19 -17.58
C GLN A 68 -4.64 9.66 -17.51
N SER A 69 -5.20 9.00 -18.53
CA SER A 69 -5.39 7.55 -18.51
C SER A 69 -4.07 6.78 -18.59
N GLN A 70 -3.01 7.35 -19.17
CA GLN A 70 -1.66 6.79 -19.11
C GLN A 70 -1.09 6.89 -17.69
N VAL A 71 -1.26 8.03 -17.01
CA VAL A 71 -0.88 8.18 -15.59
C VAL A 71 -1.59 7.13 -14.73
N SER A 72 -2.89 6.90 -14.95
CA SER A 72 -3.62 5.84 -14.24
C SER A 72 -3.05 4.44 -14.51
N ARG A 73 -2.60 4.15 -15.73
CA ARG A 73 -2.00 2.85 -16.10
C ARG A 73 -0.60 2.67 -15.55
N ILE A 74 0.18 3.74 -15.45
CA ILE A 74 1.51 3.74 -14.83
C ILE A 74 1.35 3.46 -13.34
N LEU A 75 0.53 4.26 -12.66
CA LEU A 75 0.37 4.22 -11.21
C LEU A 75 -0.39 2.99 -10.72
N LYS A 76 -1.50 2.62 -11.39
CA LYS A 76 -2.43 1.58 -10.95
C LYS A 76 -2.79 1.65 -9.46
N LEU A 77 -3.11 2.84 -8.95
CA LEU A 77 -3.31 3.10 -7.51
C LEU A 77 -4.25 2.10 -6.81
N LYS A 78 -5.37 1.74 -7.44
CA LYS A 78 -6.32 0.76 -6.88
C LYS A 78 -5.70 -0.64 -6.74
N GLN A 79 -4.97 -1.08 -7.76
CA GLN A 79 -4.28 -2.37 -7.73
C GLN A 79 -3.15 -2.37 -6.71
N MET A 80 -2.36 -1.30 -6.66
CA MET A 80 -1.28 -1.14 -5.69
C MET A 80 -1.80 -1.18 -4.25
N LEU A 81 -2.88 -0.45 -3.95
CA LEU A 81 -3.49 -0.47 -2.63
C LEU A 81 -3.99 -1.87 -2.25
N LYS A 82 -4.60 -2.57 -3.20
CA LYS A 82 -5.06 -3.95 -3.00
C LYS A 82 -3.87 -4.89 -2.69
N GLN A 83 -2.79 -4.80 -3.46
CA GLN A 83 -1.59 -5.63 -3.26
C GLN A 83 -0.93 -5.35 -1.91
N ILE A 84 -0.78 -4.09 -1.53
CA ILE A 84 -0.23 -3.73 -0.22
C ILE A 84 -1.11 -4.28 0.90
N ARG A 85 -2.43 -4.19 0.78
CA ARG A 85 -3.36 -4.77 1.75
C ARG A 85 -3.19 -6.29 1.88
N GLU A 86 -3.07 -7.00 0.76
CA GLU A 86 -2.85 -8.45 0.74
C GLU A 86 -1.53 -8.82 1.45
N GLU A 87 -0.43 -8.13 1.13
CA GLU A 87 0.88 -8.37 1.76
C GLU A 87 0.88 -8.07 3.27
N VAL A 88 0.22 -6.96 3.70
CA VAL A 88 0.08 -6.64 5.13
C VAL A 88 -0.75 -7.69 5.85
N MET A 89 -1.86 -8.14 5.25
CA MET A 89 -2.72 -9.17 5.82
C MET A 89 -1.95 -10.48 6.02
N GLU A 90 -1.24 -10.93 4.99
CA GLU A 90 -0.42 -12.14 5.05
C GLU A 90 0.65 -12.03 6.14
N LYS A 91 1.37 -10.91 6.18
CA LYS A 91 2.45 -10.71 7.16
C LYS A 91 1.93 -10.68 8.59
N MET A 92 0.83 -9.97 8.83
CA MET A 92 0.19 -9.91 10.14
C MET A 92 -0.34 -11.27 10.57
N LEU A 93 -0.99 -12.02 9.67
CA LEU A 93 -1.46 -13.37 9.97
C LEU A 93 -0.30 -14.28 10.38
N GLN A 94 0.81 -14.27 9.64
CA GLN A 94 2.02 -15.03 9.99
C GLN A 94 2.56 -14.67 11.39
N ILE A 95 2.59 -13.38 11.74
CA ILE A 95 3.05 -12.89 13.05
C ILE A 95 2.15 -13.44 14.16
N LEU A 96 0.83 -13.36 14.01
CA LEU A 96 -0.13 -13.82 15.02
C LEU A 96 -0.07 -15.34 15.20
N LEU A 97 0.03 -16.09 14.11
CA LEU A 97 0.17 -17.54 14.16
C LEU A 97 1.47 -17.98 14.84
N ASN A 98 2.58 -17.27 14.58
CA ASN A 98 3.86 -17.49 15.26
C ASN A 98 3.79 -17.17 16.75
N GLN A 99 3.19 -16.04 17.13
CA GLN A 99 3.05 -15.63 18.53
C GLN A 99 2.20 -16.61 19.34
N ALA A 100 1.13 -17.14 18.73
CA ALA A 100 0.29 -18.16 19.34
C ALA A 100 0.93 -19.56 19.31
N LYS A 101 2.14 -19.72 18.75
CA LYS A 101 2.82 -21.00 18.50
C LYS A 101 2.00 -21.99 17.68
N LEU A 102 1.05 -21.48 16.89
CA LEU A 102 0.13 -22.27 16.08
C LEU A 102 0.76 -22.76 14.77
N ASN A 103 1.94 -22.24 14.42
CA ASN A 103 2.77 -22.76 13.33
C ASN A 103 3.63 -23.97 13.73
N SER A 104 3.50 -24.50 14.96
CA SER A 104 4.20 -25.69 15.41
C SER A 104 3.35 -26.94 15.23
N SER A 105 4.00 -28.09 14.99
CA SER A 105 3.42 -29.39 14.62
C SER A 105 2.40 -29.98 15.63
N GLN A 106 2.11 -29.29 16.74
CA GLN A 106 1.16 -29.70 17.77
C GLN A 106 -0.14 -28.88 17.79
N GLY A 107 -0.22 -27.77 17.04
CA GLY A 107 -1.39 -26.89 17.03
C GLY A 107 -2.32 -27.16 15.85
N VAL A 108 -3.30 -28.06 16.01
CA VAL A 108 -4.42 -28.09 15.05
C VAL A 108 -5.33 -26.90 15.38
N LEU A 109 -5.19 -25.83 14.60
CA LEU A 109 -6.16 -24.74 14.59
C LEU A 109 -7.47 -25.27 14.01
N ASP A 110 -8.54 -25.21 14.81
CA ASP A 110 -9.88 -25.44 14.30
C ASP A 110 -10.19 -24.42 13.18
N PRO A 111 -10.72 -24.86 12.01
CA PRO A 111 -10.99 -23.97 10.88
C PRO A 111 -11.81 -22.73 11.24
N LYS A 112 -12.80 -22.85 12.14
CA LYS A 112 -13.63 -21.68 12.54
C LYS A 112 -12.83 -20.65 13.33
N THR A 113 -11.86 -21.10 14.11
CA THR A 113 -10.94 -20.22 14.86
C THR A 113 -10.03 -19.46 13.91
N LEU A 114 -9.52 -20.12 12.86
CA LEU A 114 -8.73 -19.47 11.81
C LEU A 114 -9.56 -18.45 11.02
N ASP A 115 -10.78 -18.81 10.62
CA ASP A 115 -11.69 -17.90 9.92
C ASP A 115 -12.01 -16.66 10.75
N SER A 116 -12.30 -16.85 12.04
CA SER A 116 -12.56 -15.75 12.98
C SER A 116 -11.35 -14.81 13.12
N LEU A 117 -10.13 -15.38 13.18
CA LEU A 117 -8.89 -14.60 13.24
C LEU A 117 -8.69 -13.77 11.97
N ILE A 118 -8.89 -14.37 10.80
CA ILE A 118 -8.79 -13.70 9.50
C ILE A 118 -9.79 -12.55 9.43
N GLU A 119 -11.04 -12.76 9.85
CA GLU A 119 -12.08 -11.73 9.83
C GLU A 119 -11.74 -10.56 10.77
N LEU A 120 -11.35 -10.86 12.01
CA LEU A 120 -10.96 -9.85 13.00
C LEU A 120 -9.75 -9.04 12.54
N LEU A 121 -8.72 -9.71 12.02
CA LEU A 121 -7.53 -9.04 11.50
C LEU A 121 -7.86 -8.19 10.27
N SER A 122 -8.68 -8.70 9.35
CA SER A 122 -9.12 -7.94 8.17
C SER A 122 -9.85 -6.67 8.58
N ARG A 123 -10.78 -6.76 9.53
CA ARG A 123 -11.52 -5.60 10.06
C ARG A 123 -10.58 -4.59 10.70
N TYR A 124 -9.67 -5.05 11.56
CA TYR A 124 -8.67 -4.20 12.20
C TYR A 124 -7.81 -3.45 11.18
N LEU A 125 -7.29 -4.13 10.15
CA LEU A 125 -6.46 -3.51 9.11
C LEU A 125 -7.26 -2.52 8.26
N ASP A 126 -8.50 -2.85 7.92
CA ASP A 126 -9.37 -1.95 7.16
C ASP A 126 -9.68 -0.68 7.94
N GLU A 127 -10.07 -0.79 9.21
CA GLU A 127 -10.42 0.34 10.06
C GLU A 127 -9.21 1.23 10.38
N THR A 128 -8.04 0.64 10.60
CA THR A 128 -6.84 1.39 11.01
C THR A 128 -5.99 1.90 9.84
N VAL A 129 -6.07 1.29 8.66
CA VAL A 129 -5.21 1.62 7.50
C VAL A 129 -6.01 1.90 6.24
N PHE A 130 -6.82 0.95 5.79
CA PHE A 130 -7.20 0.88 4.37
C PHE A 130 -8.50 1.61 4.02
N LEU A 131 -9.45 1.75 4.96
CA LEU A 131 -10.74 2.40 4.70
C LEU A 131 -10.56 3.85 4.24
N GLU A 132 -9.76 4.63 4.97
CA GLU A 132 -9.45 6.01 4.61
C GLU A 132 -8.59 6.09 3.34
N ALA A 133 -7.64 5.16 3.16
CA ALA A 133 -6.82 5.10 1.96
C ALA A 133 -7.64 4.85 0.68
N VAL A 134 -8.67 4.00 0.76
CA VAL A 134 -9.61 3.76 -0.35
C VAL A 134 -10.39 5.04 -0.68
N LYS A 135 -10.87 5.77 0.33
CA LYS A 135 -11.59 7.04 0.13
C LYS A 135 -10.68 8.10 -0.51
N GLU A 136 -9.46 8.23 -0.03
CA GLU A 136 -8.43 9.14 -0.58
C GLU A 136 -8.13 8.83 -2.05
N ASN A 137 -7.98 7.55 -2.41
CA ASN A 137 -7.65 7.12 -3.77
C ASN A 137 -8.85 7.10 -4.75
N SER A 138 -10.09 7.17 -4.26
CA SER A 138 -11.30 7.02 -5.09
C SER A 138 -12.03 8.34 -5.39
N THR A 139 -11.90 9.36 -4.54
CA THR A 139 -12.80 10.53 -4.56
C THR A 139 -12.33 11.74 -5.37
N GLY A 140 -11.20 11.67 -6.08
CA GLY A 140 -10.66 12.84 -6.80
C GLY A 140 -10.47 14.03 -5.85
N ARG A 141 -10.51 15.28 -6.36
CA ARG A 141 -10.28 16.53 -5.59
C ARG A 141 -11.18 16.73 -4.34
N LYS A 142 -12.19 15.88 -4.08
CA LYS A 142 -13.05 16.01 -2.90
C LYS A 142 -12.34 15.68 -1.59
N TYR A 143 -11.32 14.80 -1.59
CA TYR A 143 -10.47 14.62 -0.41
C TYR A 143 -9.40 15.72 -0.36
N LYS A 144 -9.58 16.69 0.55
CA LYS A 144 -8.68 17.85 0.66
C LYS A 144 -7.31 17.50 1.25
N LYS A 145 -7.15 16.35 1.91
CA LYS A 145 -5.90 15.99 2.60
C LYS A 145 -5.64 14.49 2.55
N MET A 146 -4.42 14.13 2.16
CA MET A 146 -3.84 12.77 2.26
C MET A 146 -3.33 12.58 3.69
N THR A 147 -4.19 12.10 4.58
CA THR A 147 -3.97 12.06 6.04
C THR A 147 -4.15 10.67 6.66
N SER A 148 -4.62 9.68 5.90
CA SER A 148 -4.67 8.29 6.34
C SER A 148 -3.30 7.80 6.79
N LEU A 149 -3.28 6.78 7.66
CA LEU A 149 -2.04 6.13 8.06
C LEU A 149 -1.26 5.63 6.84
N PHE A 150 -1.96 5.03 5.86
CA PHE A 150 -1.39 4.63 4.58
C PHE A 150 -0.69 5.80 3.88
N ALA A 151 -1.37 6.94 3.71
CA ALA A 151 -0.79 8.10 3.04
C ALA A 151 0.41 8.68 3.79
N LYS A 152 0.38 8.69 5.13
CA LYS A 152 1.51 9.13 5.96
C LYS A 152 2.73 8.23 5.76
N LYS A 153 2.57 6.90 5.80
CA LYS A 153 3.65 5.92 5.60
C LYS A 153 4.18 5.96 4.16
N MET A 154 3.29 6.06 3.17
CA MET A 154 3.64 6.24 1.76
C MET A 154 4.46 7.52 1.55
N ARG A 155 4.03 8.64 2.13
CA ARG A 155 4.77 9.91 2.08
C ARG A 155 6.13 9.80 2.74
N TYR A 156 6.21 9.15 3.91
CA TYR A 156 7.47 8.93 4.61
C TYR A 156 8.45 8.14 3.73
N TYR A 157 8.02 7.00 3.18
CA TYR A 157 8.81 6.20 2.26
C TYR A 157 9.32 7.02 1.06
N LEU A 158 8.43 7.74 0.38
CA LEU A 158 8.76 8.52 -0.82
C LEU A 158 9.71 9.72 -0.57
N LYS A 159 9.80 10.19 0.69
CA LYS A 159 10.76 11.22 1.11
C LYS A 159 12.11 10.62 1.50
N CYS A 160 12.11 9.50 2.23
CA CYS A 160 13.34 8.83 2.67
C CYS A 160 14.05 8.08 1.53
N SER A 161 13.33 7.63 0.50
CA SER A 161 13.89 6.98 -0.69
C SER A 161 14.63 7.95 -1.63
N GLN A 162 14.91 9.19 -1.21
CA GLN A 162 15.71 10.18 -1.95
C GLN A 162 17.21 10.11 -1.61
N SER A 163 17.63 9.24 -0.69
CA SER A 163 19.02 9.16 -0.21
C SER A 163 19.87 8.07 -0.89
N ILE A 164 19.49 7.59 -2.07
CA ILE A 164 20.30 6.65 -2.88
C ILE A 164 20.44 7.20 -4.28
#